data_AF-A0A2Z4GGD2-F1
#
_entry.id   AF-A0A2Z4GGD2-F1
#
_cell.length_a   1.000
_cell.length_b   1.000
_cell.length_c   1.000
_cell.angle_alpha   90.00
_cell.angle_beta   90.00
_cell.angle_gamma   90.00
#
_symmetry.space_group_name_H-M   'P 1'
#
loop_
_entity.id
_entity.type
_entity.pdbx_description
1 polymer ?
#
loop_
_entity_poly.entity_id
_entity_poly.type
_entity_poly.pdbx_seq_one_letter_code
_entity_poly.pdbx_strand_id
1 'polypeptide(L)'
;MKRFNPILIISTIYLMWSCTGNSNTLSQDSDKIEFRKSEAMVDESFMRRWEFLLPQEGSKAKDFTLETDKAETFNLYKELKKGKPVLLINGSYTCDISRQNLPQVNQISKQFESKIKTVLIHTVEAHPKDAVSPYSLEEKIWPSKSNIRDNAEANQPLTYSDRKELTMKWKHEFDIDPEILIDAAKNDYWADYGQAPNMAFLIDADGTILSRQIFFEINHLIAKINEIVL
;
A
#
# COMPACT_ATOMS: atom_id res chain seq x y z
N MET A 1 0.08 35.48 -62.83
CA MET A 1 0.76 34.23 -62.44
C MET A 1 0.71 34.09 -60.92
N LYS A 2 0.67 32.85 -60.44
CA LYS A 2 0.01 32.39 -59.20
C LYS A 2 0.68 32.88 -57.91
N ARG A 3 -0.15 33.23 -56.91
CA ARG A 3 0.21 33.36 -55.48
C ARG A 3 0.46 31.97 -54.90
N PHE A 4 1.51 31.80 -54.11
CA PHE A 4 1.74 30.64 -53.26
C PHE A 4 1.94 31.11 -51.81
N ASN A 5 1.00 30.75 -50.95
CA ASN A 5 1.16 30.79 -49.50
C ASN A 5 1.66 29.41 -49.05
N PRO A 6 2.68 29.30 -48.18
CA PRO A 6 2.98 28.03 -47.53
C PRO A 6 2.02 27.85 -46.35
N ILE A 7 1.23 26.77 -46.40
CA ILE A 7 0.44 26.29 -45.26
C ILE A 7 1.41 25.58 -44.32
N LEU A 8 1.59 26.15 -43.13
CA LEU A 8 2.31 25.53 -42.03
C LEU A 8 1.38 24.47 -41.39
N ILE A 9 1.58 23.19 -41.73
CA ILE A 9 0.89 22.08 -41.08
C ILE A 9 1.60 21.82 -39.75
N ILE A 10 1.08 22.38 -38.67
CA ILE A 10 1.48 22.01 -37.30
C ILE A 10 0.76 20.69 -37.00
N SER A 11 1.45 19.58 -37.21
CA SER A 11 1.00 18.26 -36.74
C SER A 11 1.13 18.22 -35.23
N THR A 12 0.05 18.53 -34.51
CA THR A 12 -0.05 18.34 -33.07
C THR A 12 -0.04 16.83 -32.80
N ILE A 13 1.14 16.29 -32.51
CA ILE A 13 1.28 14.95 -31.94
C ILE A 13 0.69 15.05 -30.53
N TYR A 14 -0.54 14.60 -30.35
CA TYR A 14 -1.04 14.24 -29.03
C TYR A 14 -0.16 13.08 -28.55
N LEU A 15 0.75 13.36 -27.61
CA LEU A 15 1.27 12.32 -26.74
C LEU A 15 0.06 11.75 -25.99
N MET A 16 -0.44 10.61 -26.46
CA MET A 16 -1.23 9.73 -25.61
C MET A 16 -0.29 9.30 -24.48
N TRP A 17 -0.41 9.99 -23.35
CA TRP A 17 0.08 9.49 -22.09
C TRP A 17 -0.66 8.18 -21.84
N SER A 18 0.01 7.07 -22.12
CA SER A 18 -0.45 5.76 -21.71
C SER A 18 -0.43 5.77 -20.19
N CYS A 19 -1.59 5.96 -19.56
CA CYS A 19 -1.79 5.64 -18.16
C CYS A 19 -1.67 4.11 -18.03
N THR A 20 -0.45 3.62 -17.95
CA THR A 20 -0.19 2.23 -17.59
C THR A 20 -0.48 2.06 -16.10
N GLY A 21 -1.52 1.27 -15.80
CA GLY A 21 -1.72 0.63 -14.52
C GLY A 21 -2.53 1.45 -13.51
N ASN A 22 -3.84 1.54 -13.72
CA ASN A 22 -4.74 1.58 -12.58
C ASN A 22 -5.84 0.55 -12.81
N SER A 23 -5.70 -0.61 -12.18
CA SER A 23 -6.75 -1.62 -12.18
C SER A 23 -7.90 -1.11 -11.33
N ASN A 24 -8.80 -0.31 -11.92
CA ASN A 24 -10.07 0.08 -11.29
C ASN A 24 -11.05 -1.09 -11.12
N THR A 25 -10.62 -2.30 -11.47
CA THR A 25 -11.36 -3.55 -11.33
C THR A 25 -10.83 -4.34 -10.16
N LEU A 26 -11.73 -4.76 -9.27
CA LEU A 26 -11.42 -5.66 -8.16
C LEU A 26 -10.99 -7.03 -8.70
N SER A 27 -10.07 -7.67 -7.98
CA SER A 27 -9.66 -9.04 -8.27
C SER A 27 -10.80 -10.02 -8.01
N GLN A 28 -10.84 -11.09 -8.81
CA GLN A 28 -11.71 -12.23 -8.60
C GLN A 28 -10.99 -13.24 -7.71
N ASP A 29 -11.74 -14.05 -6.95
CA ASP A 29 -11.17 -15.03 -6.01
C ASP A 29 -10.16 -15.99 -6.67
N SER A 30 -10.39 -16.35 -7.94
CA SER A 30 -9.51 -17.22 -8.73
C SER A 30 -8.27 -16.54 -9.31
N ASP A 31 -8.17 -15.22 -9.24
CA ASP A 31 -7.02 -14.49 -9.79
C ASP A 31 -5.74 -14.91 -9.08
N LYS A 32 -4.69 -15.18 -9.86
CA LYS A 32 -3.39 -15.57 -9.33
C LYS A 32 -2.64 -14.36 -8.81
N ILE A 33 -2.03 -14.49 -7.64
CA ILE A 33 -1.16 -13.47 -7.08
C ILE A 33 0.13 -13.38 -7.90
N GLU A 34 0.45 -12.18 -8.40
CA GLU A 34 1.74 -11.90 -9.05
C GLU A 34 2.83 -11.71 -8.00
N PHE A 35 3.82 -12.60 -7.97
CA PHE A 35 4.98 -12.36 -7.11
C PHE A 35 5.78 -11.14 -7.60
N ARG A 36 6.14 -10.24 -6.68
CA ARG A 36 7.02 -9.10 -6.95
C ARG A 36 8.08 -8.96 -5.87
N LYS A 37 9.30 -8.61 -6.28
CA LYS A 37 10.42 -8.23 -5.40
C LYS A 37 10.46 -6.72 -5.29
N SER A 38 10.79 -6.19 -4.11
CA SER A 38 10.91 -4.75 -3.91
C SER A 38 12.00 -4.19 -4.82
N GLU A 39 11.72 -3.13 -5.56
CA GLU A 39 12.66 -2.46 -6.47
C GLU A 39 13.83 -1.82 -5.71
N ALA A 40 13.71 -1.68 -4.39
CA ALA A 40 14.81 -1.27 -3.53
C ALA A 40 15.88 -2.37 -3.38
N MET A 41 15.52 -3.64 -3.56
CA MET A 41 16.37 -4.81 -3.27
C MET A 41 17.37 -5.12 -4.38
N VAL A 42 18.20 -4.12 -4.68
CA VAL A 42 19.26 -4.16 -5.70
C VAL A 42 20.63 -4.35 -5.06
N ASP A 43 20.87 -3.70 -3.92
CA ASP A 43 22.13 -3.72 -3.19
C ASP A 43 21.91 -3.33 -1.71
N GLU A 44 22.97 -3.33 -0.91
CA GLU A 44 22.96 -2.98 0.52
C GLU A 44 22.48 -1.55 0.81
N SER A 45 22.30 -0.69 -0.20
CA SER A 45 21.71 0.64 -0.04
C SER A 45 20.19 0.67 -0.18
N PHE A 46 19.53 -0.50 -0.16
CA PHE A 46 18.07 -0.63 -0.31
C PHE A 46 17.27 0.31 0.61
N MET A 47 17.70 0.49 1.86
CA MET A 47 17.05 1.42 2.80
C MET A 47 16.97 2.84 2.24
N ARG A 48 18.07 3.32 1.64
CA ARG A 48 18.13 4.63 1.00
C ARG A 48 17.30 4.68 -0.28
N ARG A 49 17.20 3.57 -1.02
CA ARG A 49 16.37 3.50 -2.23
C ARG A 49 14.89 3.68 -1.88
N TRP A 50 14.42 3.10 -0.77
CA TRP A 50 13.06 3.32 -0.30
C TRP A 50 12.72 4.79 -0.05
N GLU A 51 13.67 5.68 0.24
CA GLU A 51 13.39 7.11 0.39
C GLU A 51 12.90 7.75 -0.92
N PHE A 52 13.46 7.32 -2.04
CA PHE A 52 13.19 7.91 -3.36
C PHE A 52 12.14 7.13 -4.15
N LEU A 53 11.88 5.89 -3.76
CA LEU A 53 10.80 5.09 -4.31
C LEU A 53 9.46 5.58 -3.73
N LEU A 54 8.38 5.49 -4.50
CA LEU A 54 7.00 5.78 -4.10
C LEU A 54 6.66 7.29 -4.00
N PRO A 55 5.35 7.62 -3.94
CA PRO A 55 4.88 9.00 -3.83
C PRO A 55 5.49 9.75 -2.65
N GLN A 56 5.76 11.04 -2.84
CA GLN A 56 6.48 11.88 -1.87
C GLN A 56 5.53 12.82 -1.14
N GLU A 57 5.94 13.33 0.03
CA GLU A 57 5.19 14.39 0.72
C GLU A 57 5.00 15.60 -0.20
N GLY A 58 3.82 16.23 -0.12
CA GLY A 58 3.39 17.33 -0.99
C GLY A 58 2.92 16.91 -2.39
N SER A 59 3.14 15.67 -2.81
CA SER A 59 2.60 15.15 -4.08
C SER A 59 1.14 14.70 -3.93
N LYS A 60 0.44 14.53 -5.06
CA LYS A 60 -0.88 13.91 -5.09
C LYS A 60 -0.76 12.39 -5.01
N ALA A 61 -1.54 11.78 -4.13
CA ALA A 61 -1.71 10.35 -4.07
C ALA A 61 -2.24 9.82 -5.42
N LYS A 62 -1.73 8.67 -5.89
CA LYS A 62 -2.39 7.89 -6.93
C LYS A 62 -3.68 7.29 -6.38
N ASP A 63 -4.76 7.40 -7.14
CA ASP A 63 -6.02 6.76 -6.78
C ASP A 63 -5.90 5.23 -6.89
N PHE A 64 -6.65 4.49 -6.10
CA PHE A 64 -6.72 3.03 -6.17
C PHE A 64 -8.10 2.53 -5.71
N THR A 65 -8.43 1.30 -6.10
CA THR A 65 -9.66 0.62 -5.69
C THR A 65 -9.34 -0.78 -5.20
N LEU A 66 -9.72 -1.12 -3.96
CA LEU A 66 -9.46 -2.41 -3.31
C LEU A 66 -10.71 -2.94 -2.62
N GLU A 67 -10.74 -4.25 -2.36
CA GLU A 67 -11.77 -4.88 -1.52
C GLU A 67 -11.40 -4.72 -0.04
N THR A 68 -12.40 -4.53 0.82
CA THR A 68 -12.24 -4.57 2.28
C THR A 68 -12.38 -5.99 2.82
N ASP A 69 -11.95 -6.23 4.05
CA ASP A 69 -12.20 -7.46 4.81
C ASP A 69 -13.68 -7.78 5.05
N LYS A 70 -14.59 -6.88 4.64
CA LYS A 70 -16.05 -7.07 4.67
C LYS A 70 -16.65 -7.29 3.28
N ALA A 71 -15.82 -7.54 2.27
CA ALA A 71 -16.21 -7.66 0.86
C ALA A 71 -16.88 -6.40 0.29
N GLU A 72 -16.52 -5.22 0.82
CA GLU A 72 -16.98 -3.93 0.30
C GLU A 72 -15.90 -3.31 -0.61
N THR A 73 -16.30 -2.35 -1.46
CA THR A 73 -15.34 -1.63 -2.31
C THR A 73 -14.83 -0.38 -1.60
N PHE A 74 -13.52 -0.27 -1.42
CA PHE A 74 -12.84 0.96 -1.04
C PHE A 74 -12.22 1.61 -2.27
N ASN A 75 -12.45 2.92 -2.46
CA ASN A 75 -11.73 3.72 -3.45
C ASN A 75 -11.22 4.99 -2.76
N LEU A 76 -9.91 5.25 -2.88
CA LEU A 76 -9.25 6.32 -2.14
C LEU A 76 -9.90 7.68 -2.39
N TYR A 77 -10.05 8.06 -3.66
CA TYR A 77 -10.59 9.40 -3.98
C TYR A 77 -12.07 9.55 -3.65
N LYS A 78 -12.87 8.49 -3.71
CA LYS A 78 -14.25 8.51 -3.20
C LYS A 78 -14.28 8.69 -1.69
N GLU A 79 -13.35 8.08 -0.95
CA GLU A 79 -13.26 8.25 0.49
C GLU A 79 -12.83 9.66 0.87
N LEU A 80 -11.78 10.19 0.23
CA LEU A 80 -11.28 11.55 0.48
C LEU A 80 -12.33 12.64 0.20
N LYS A 81 -13.20 12.43 -0.81
CA LYS A 81 -14.35 13.31 -1.10
C LYS A 81 -15.38 13.39 0.02
N LYS A 82 -15.34 12.50 1.03
CA LYS A 82 -16.15 12.61 2.26
C LYS A 82 -15.61 13.67 3.22
N GLY A 83 -14.45 14.27 2.93
CA GLY A 83 -13.89 15.42 3.66
C GLY A 83 -12.98 15.05 4.82
N LYS A 84 -12.63 13.77 5.01
CA LYS A 84 -11.67 13.33 6.02
C LYS A 84 -10.35 12.91 5.36
N PRO A 85 -9.20 13.24 5.97
CA PRO A 85 -7.93 12.62 5.63
C PRO A 85 -7.99 11.09 5.77
N VAL A 86 -7.19 10.38 4.98
CA VAL A 86 -7.05 8.93 5.04
C VAL A 86 -5.61 8.59 5.47
N LEU A 87 -5.48 7.77 6.50
CA LEU A 87 -4.21 7.16 6.92
C LEU A 87 -4.15 5.73 6.37
N LEU A 88 -3.20 5.51 5.45
CA LEU A 88 -2.85 4.21 4.90
C LEU A 88 -1.68 3.64 5.70
N ILE A 89 -1.77 2.38 6.13
CA ILE A 89 -0.69 1.66 6.80
C ILE A 89 -0.54 0.32 6.10
N ASN A 90 0.67 -0.02 5.66
CA ASN A 90 0.92 -1.29 4.98
C ASN A 90 1.31 -2.36 6.00
N GLY A 91 0.98 -3.60 5.68
CA GLY A 91 1.55 -4.74 6.37
C GLY A 91 1.18 -6.05 5.71
N SER A 92 1.63 -7.13 6.34
CA SER A 92 1.26 -8.50 6.00
C SER A 92 1.36 -9.39 7.24
N TYR A 93 0.71 -10.56 7.17
CA TYR A 93 0.62 -11.47 8.32
C TYR A 93 2.01 -11.88 8.84
N THR A 94 2.93 -12.18 7.93
CA THR A 94 4.30 -12.63 8.23
C THR A 94 5.29 -11.50 8.50
N CYS A 95 4.90 -10.22 8.39
CA CYS A 95 5.76 -9.10 8.75
C CYS A 95 5.78 -8.89 10.28
N ASP A 96 6.89 -9.24 10.93
CA ASP A 96 7.03 -9.09 12.38
C ASP A 96 7.02 -7.63 12.86
N ILE A 97 7.57 -6.70 12.07
CA ILE A 97 7.46 -5.26 12.36
C ILE A 97 5.99 -4.79 12.32
N SER A 98 5.24 -5.18 11.28
CA SER A 98 3.82 -4.84 11.18
C SER A 98 3.04 -5.36 12.38
N ARG A 99 3.26 -6.62 12.77
CA ARG A 99 2.60 -7.23 13.92
C ARG A 99 2.94 -6.54 15.24
N GLN A 100 4.21 -6.17 15.45
CA GLN A 100 4.64 -5.42 16.64
C GLN A 100 3.94 -4.05 16.74
N ASN A 101 3.62 -3.44 15.60
CA ASN A 101 2.98 -2.13 15.54
C ASN A 101 1.44 -2.17 15.62
N LEU A 102 0.79 -3.34 15.53
CA LEU A 102 -0.68 -3.45 15.55
C LEU A 102 -1.36 -2.78 16.76
N PRO A 103 -0.83 -2.87 18.01
CA PRO A 103 -1.41 -2.13 19.13
C PRO A 103 -1.44 -0.61 18.91
N GLN A 104 -0.42 -0.06 18.27
CA GLN A 104 -0.32 1.37 17.94
C GLN A 104 -1.25 1.74 16.77
N VAL A 105 -1.39 0.85 15.79
CA VAL A 105 -2.37 0.98 14.69
C VAL A 105 -3.80 1.02 15.24
N ASN A 106 -4.14 0.12 16.16
CA ASN A 106 -5.44 0.11 16.85
C ASN A 106 -5.65 1.40 17.64
N GLN A 107 -4.63 1.84 18.38
CA GLN A 107 -4.66 3.10 19.14
C GLN A 107 -4.99 4.29 18.25
N ILE A 108 -4.26 4.49 17.14
CA ILE A 108 -4.45 5.67 16.29
C ILE A 108 -5.81 5.64 15.58
N SER A 109 -6.24 4.45 15.13
CA SER A 109 -7.55 4.26 14.51
C SER A 109 -8.67 4.68 15.45
N LYS A 110 -8.64 4.22 16.70
CA LYS A 110 -9.64 4.54 17.72
C LYS A 110 -9.58 5.98 18.18
N GLN A 111 -8.38 6.51 18.41
CA GLN A 111 -8.19 7.86 18.91
C GLN A 111 -8.69 8.93 17.93
N PHE A 112 -8.56 8.69 16.62
CA PHE A 112 -8.88 9.68 15.59
C PHE A 112 -10.01 9.26 14.64
N GLU A 113 -10.83 8.25 14.97
CA GLU A 113 -11.93 7.74 14.13
C GLU A 113 -12.91 8.83 13.63
N SER A 114 -13.12 9.86 14.45
CA SER A 114 -14.01 10.98 14.13
C SER A 114 -13.37 12.00 13.17
N LYS A 115 -12.04 11.99 13.05
CA LYS A 115 -11.25 13.01 12.33
C LYS A 115 -10.63 12.49 11.05
N ILE A 116 -10.13 11.25 11.04
CA ILE A 116 -9.50 10.61 9.89
C ILE A 116 -10.11 9.23 9.66
N LYS A 117 -9.95 8.69 8.45
CA LYS A 117 -10.19 7.28 8.15
C LYS A 117 -8.86 6.55 8.20
N THR A 118 -8.71 5.60 9.13
CA THR A 118 -7.53 4.72 9.20
C THR A 118 -7.85 3.39 8.51
N VAL A 119 -6.96 2.94 7.64
CA VAL A 119 -7.04 1.62 7.00
C VAL A 119 -5.67 0.93 7.04
N LEU A 120 -5.70 -0.38 7.27
CA LEU A 120 -4.53 -1.26 7.12
C LEU A 120 -4.61 -1.91 5.74
N ILE A 121 -3.52 -2.04 5.01
CA ILE A 121 -3.50 -2.66 3.69
C ILE A 121 -2.69 -3.95 3.78
N HIS A 122 -3.35 -5.08 3.54
CA HIS A 122 -2.72 -6.37 3.45
C HIS A 122 -2.08 -6.54 2.07
N THR A 123 -0.76 -6.49 2.07
CA THR A 123 0.09 -6.62 0.88
C THR A 123 0.80 -7.98 0.85
N VAL A 124 1.78 -8.16 -0.05
CA VAL A 124 2.58 -9.39 -0.13
C VAL A 124 3.20 -9.78 1.21
N GLU A 125 3.28 -11.08 1.47
CA GLU A 125 3.91 -11.60 2.67
C GLU A 125 5.39 -11.24 2.70
N ALA A 126 5.83 -10.62 3.80
CA ALA A 126 7.20 -10.16 3.98
C ALA A 126 8.17 -11.33 4.23
N HIS A 127 7.71 -12.33 4.99
CA HIS A 127 8.50 -13.49 5.42
C HIS A 127 7.71 -14.80 5.24
N PRO A 128 7.23 -15.11 4.02
CA PRO A 128 6.54 -16.37 3.76
C PRO A 128 7.49 -17.55 3.97
N LYS A 129 6.96 -18.68 4.44
CA LYS A 129 7.77 -19.88 4.73
C LYS A 129 8.08 -20.74 3.50
N ASP A 130 7.39 -20.50 2.39
CA ASP A 130 7.42 -21.32 1.17
C ASP A 130 7.84 -20.56 -0.09
N ALA A 131 8.12 -19.26 0.03
CA ALA A 131 8.49 -18.39 -1.08
C ALA A 131 9.63 -17.44 -0.72
N VAL A 132 10.31 -16.91 -1.74
CA VAL A 132 11.34 -15.90 -1.56
C VAL A 132 10.72 -14.64 -0.94
N SER A 133 11.38 -14.05 0.06
CA SER A 133 10.91 -12.79 0.62
C SER A 133 11.07 -11.66 -0.40
N PRO A 134 10.05 -10.78 -0.57
CA PRO A 134 10.16 -9.59 -1.43
C PRO A 134 11.25 -8.61 -0.97
N TYR A 135 11.75 -8.78 0.26
CA TYR A 135 12.77 -7.96 0.91
C TYR A 135 14.10 -8.71 1.12
N SER A 136 14.30 -9.82 0.39
CA SER A 136 15.56 -10.56 0.41
C SER A 136 16.50 -10.10 -0.71
N LEU A 137 17.65 -9.52 -0.34
CA LEU A 137 18.72 -9.23 -1.31
C LEU A 137 19.26 -10.51 -1.96
N GLU A 138 19.41 -11.57 -1.17
CA GLU A 138 19.96 -12.87 -1.58
C GLU A 138 18.92 -13.80 -2.25
N GLU A 139 17.69 -13.34 -2.48
CA GLU A 139 16.61 -14.11 -3.11
C GLU A 139 16.32 -15.45 -2.40
N LYS A 140 16.39 -15.43 -1.07
CA LYS A 140 16.14 -16.60 -0.22
C LYS A 140 14.77 -16.57 0.46
N ILE A 141 14.26 -17.75 0.77
CA ILE A 141 13.20 -17.93 1.75
C ILE A 141 13.77 -17.47 3.10
N TRP A 142 13.13 -16.48 3.72
CA TRP A 142 13.66 -15.81 4.90
C TRP A 142 12.56 -15.66 5.96
N PRO A 143 12.20 -16.73 6.69
CA PRO A 143 11.25 -16.63 7.77
C PRO A 143 11.85 -15.81 8.93
N SER A 144 11.07 -14.88 9.50
CA SER A 144 11.51 -14.18 10.72
C SER A 144 11.52 -15.15 11.90
N LYS A 145 12.55 -15.07 12.75
CA LYS A 145 12.61 -15.84 14.01
C LYS A 145 11.41 -15.55 14.90
N SER A 146 10.88 -14.33 14.86
CA SER A 146 9.67 -13.96 15.58
C SER A 146 8.45 -14.74 15.07
N ASN A 147 8.33 -14.95 13.75
CA ASN A 147 7.22 -15.74 13.20
C ASN A 147 7.23 -17.18 13.73
N ILE A 148 8.42 -17.80 13.76
CA ILE A 148 8.58 -19.18 14.28
C ILE A 148 8.23 -19.22 15.77
N ARG A 149 8.76 -18.27 16.56
CA ARG A 149 8.49 -18.18 18.00
C ARG A 149 7.00 -17.98 18.30
N ASP A 150 6.34 -17.14 17.51
CA ASP A 150 4.96 -16.71 17.75
C ASP A 150 3.93 -17.59 17.00
N ASN A 151 4.39 -18.66 16.32
CA ASN A 151 3.59 -19.49 15.40
C ASN A 151 2.83 -18.67 14.33
N ALA A 152 3.38 -17.52 13.93
CA ALA A 152 2.83 -16.62 12.92
C ALA A 152 3.46 -16.86 11.54
N GLU A 153 3.72 -18.13 11.21
CA GLU A 153 4.24 -18.53 9.90
C GLU A 153 3.08 -18.78 8.92
N ALA A 154 3.21 -18.27 7.69
CA ALA A 154 2.25 -18.52 6.61
C ALA A 154 2.98 -18.70 5.29
N ASN A 155 2.27 -19.32 4.34
CA ASN A 155 2.68 -19.37 2.95
C ASN A 155 2.39 -18.04 2.26
N GLN A 156 3.08 -17.75 1.15
CA GLN A 156 2.64 -16.67 0.26
C GLN A 156 1.31 -17.09 -0.41
N PRO A 157 0.24 -16.27 -0.37
CA PRO A 157 -0.99 -16.54 -1.10
C PRO A 157 -0.76 -16.77 -2.60
N LEU A 158 -1.38 -17.80 -3.17
CA LEU A 158 -1.28 -18.13 -4.60
C LEU A 158 -2.43 -17.52 -5.40
N THR A 159 -3.59 -17.36 -4.76
CA THR A 159 -4.80 -16.75 -5.32
C THR A 159 -5.30 -15.59 -4.47
N TYR A 160 -6.20 -14.78 -5.03
CA TYR A 160 -6.86 -13.72 -4.28
C TYR A 160 -7.70 -14.28 -3.12
N SER A 161 -8.35 -15.44 -3.31
CA SER A 161 -9.05 -16.15 -2.23
C SER A 161 -8.11 -16.50 -1.07
N ASP A 162 -6.91 -17.05 -1.36
CA ASP A 162 -5.93 -17.37 -0.32
C ASP A 162 -5.51 -16.12 0.47
N ARG A 163 -5.37 -14.98 -0.22
CA ARG A 163 -5.03 -13.70 0.41
C ARG A 163 -6.18 -13.21 1.30
N LYS A 164 -7.43 -13.35 0.87
CA LYS A 164 -8.61 -13.03 1.68
C LYS A 164 -8.65 -13.88 2.94
N GLU A 165 -8.48 -15.19 2.82
CA GLU A 165 -8.42 -16.11 3.95
C GLU A 165 -7.32 -15.73 4.94
N LEU A 166 -6.11 -15.44 4.45
CA LEU A 166 -5.00 -15.00 5.29
C LEU A 166 -5.26 -13.62 5.93
N THR A 167 -5.94 -12.71 5.24
CA THR A 167 -6.39 -11.43 5.79
C THR A 167 -7.31 -11.63 6.99
N MET A 168 -8.32 -12.49 6.83
CA MET A 168 -9.28 -12.76 7.90
C MET A 168 -8.61 -13.44 9.10
N LYS A 169 -7.69 -14.37 8.84
CA LYS A 169 -6.84 -14.96 9.87
C LYS A 169 -6.04 -13.89 10.60
N TRP A 170 -5.38 -12.99 9.86
CA TRP A 170 -4.59 -11.89 10.43
C TRP A 170 -5.42 -10.98 11.31
N LYS A 171 -6.59 -10.57 10.83
CA LYS A 171 -7.52 -9.72 11.58
C LYS A 171 -7.94 -10.36 12.89
N HIS A 172 -8.29 -11.64 12.86
CA HIS A 172 -8.81 -12.36 14.01
C HIS A 172 -7.73 -12.67 15.05
N GLU A 173 -6.57 -13.16 14.63
CA GLU A 173 -5.51 -13.58 15.57
C GLU A 173 -4.83 -12.42 16.29
N PHE A 174 -4.85 -11.22 15.69
CA PHE A 174 -4.16 -10.04 16.22
C PHE A 174 -5.11 -8.90 16.61
N ASP A 175 -6.41 -9.17 16.70
CA ASP A 175 -7.44 -8.21 17.11
C ASP A 175 -7.30 -6.86 16.38
N ILE A 176 -7.25 -6.89 15.04
CA ILE A 176 -7.03 -5.68 14.23
C ILE A 176 -8.34 -4.88 14.15
N ASP A 177 -8.32 -3.68 14.75
CA ASP A 177 -9.47 -2.77 14.81
C ASP A 177 -9.80 -2.09 13.46
N PRO A 178 -8.85 -1.48 12.73
CA PRO A 178 -9.18 -0.81 11.49
C PRO A 178 -9.69 -1.79 10.43
N GLU A 179 -10.37 -1.23 9.44
CA GLU A 179 -10.71 -1.94 8.22
C GLU A 179 -9.44 -2.34 7.47
N ILE A 180 -9.41 -3.56 6.96
CA ILE A 180 -8.26 -4.07 6.21
C ILE A 180 -8.64 -4.05 4.72
N LEU A 181 -7.84 -3.36 3.92
CA LEU A 181 -7.92 -3.40 2.47
C LEU A 181 -7.01 -4.50 1.95
N ILE A 182 -7.47 -5.25 0.96
CA ILE A 182 -6.75 -6.40 0.43
C ILE A 182 -6.18 -6.00 -0.92
N ASP A 183 -4.85 -5.90 -1.03
CA ASP A 183 -4.20 -5.55 -2.29
C ASP A 183 -4.64 -6.53 -3.39
N ALA A 184 -4.82 -6.03 -4.61
CA ALA A 184 -5.26 -6.80 -5.75
C ALA A 184 -4.23 -7.87 -6.13
N ALA A 185 -4.67 -8.87 -6.90
CA ALA A 185 -3.84 -10.00 -7.31
C ALA A 185 -2.55 -9.57 -8.04
N LYS A 186 -2.57 -8.44 -8.74
CA LYS A 186 -1.40 -7.90 -9.43
C LYS A 186 -0.40 -7.19 -8.52
N ASN A 187 -0.73 -6.93 -7.26
CA ASN A 187 0.09 -6.13 -6.33
C ASN A 187 0.40 -4.72 -6.86
N ASP A 188 -0.54 -4.11 -7.57
CA ASP A 188 -0.37 -2.77 -8.12
C ASP A 188 -0.34 -1.71 -7.00
N TYR A 189 -1.15 -1.87 -5.94
CA TYR A 189 -1.03 -0.99 -4.77
C TYR A 189 0.34 -1.17 -4.11
N TRP A 190 0.79 -2.40 -3.89
CA TRP A 190 2.10 -2.62 -3.28
C TRP A 190 3.25 -2.05 -4.13
N ALA A 191 3.16 -2.08 -5.47
CA ALA A 191 4.15 -1.46 -6.34
C ALA A 191 4.18 0.08 -6.21
N ASP A 192 3.00 0.69 -6.05
CA ASP A 192 2.86 2.15 -5.95
C ASP A 192 3.08 2.71 -4.54
N TYR A 193 2.75 1.92 -3.51
CA TYR A 193 2.66 2.37 -2.12
C TYR A 193 3.24 1.42 -1.10
N GLY A 194 3.60 0.18 -1.44
CA GLY A 194 3.86 -0.90 -0.47
C GLY A 194 5.25 -1.50 -0.48
N GLN A 195 6.16 -0.98 -1.29
CA GLN A 195 7.46 -1.62 -1.51
C GLN A 195 8.37 -1.71 -0.28
N ALA A 196 8.02 -1.16 0.88
CA ALA A 196 8.63 -1.48 2.18
C ALA A 196 7.55 -2.04 3.16
N PRO A 197 7.95 -2.91 4.10
CA PRO A 197 7.03 -3.84 4.78
C PRO A 197 5.95 -3.20 5.66
N ASN A 198 6.22 -2.06 6.32
CA ASN A 198 5.29 -1.45 7.27
C ASN A 198 5.28 0.09 7.13
N MET A 199 5.13 0.56 5.90
CA MET A 199 5.06 1.99 5.58
C MET A 199 3.72 2.62 5.94
N ALA A 200 3.70 3.93 6.09
CA ALA A 200 2.48 4.70 6.30
C ALA A 200 2.41 5.96 5.43
N PHE A 201 1.20 6.33 5.03
CA PHE A 201 0.89 7.57 4.33
C PHE A 201 -0.31 8.25 4.97
N LEU A 202 -0.16 9.51 5.36
CA LEU A 202 -1.29 10.37 5.73
C LEU A 202 -1.63 11.25 4.52
N ILE A 203 -2.85 11.12 4.01
CA ILE A 203 -3.32 11.77 2.80
C ILE A 203 -4.47 12.71 3.16
N ASP A 204 -4.36 13.99 2.81
CA ASP A 204 -5.40 14.98 3.05
C ASP A 204 -6.63 14.76 2.15
N ALA A 205 -7.77 15.35 2.52
CA ALA A 205 -9.03 15.26 1.79
C ALA A 205 -8.93 15.73 0.32
N ASP A 206 -7.96 16.57 0.00
CA ASP A 206 -7.70 17.02 -1.38
C ASP A 206 -6.77 16.07 -2.19
N GLY A 207 -6.32 14.97 -1.59
CA GLY A 207 -5.41 13.99 -2.16
C GLY A 207 -3.92 14.27 -1.97
N THR A 208 -3.54 15.34 -1.26
CA THR A 208 -2.12 15.64 -0.98
C THR A 208 -1.57 14.71 0.09
N ILE A 209 -0.38 14.16 -0.13
CA ILE A 209 0.35 13.38 0.89
C ILE A 209 0.95 14.36 1.90
N LEU A 210 0.41 14.35 3.11
CA LEU A 210 0.85 15.19 4.22
C LEU A 210 2.02 14.59 4.98
N SER A 211 2.06 13.27 5.09
CA SER A 211 3.20 12.56 5.65
C SER A 211 3.41 11.20 5.00
N ARG A 212 4.67 10.80 4.90
CA ARG A 212 5.10 9.48 4.46
C ARG A 212 6.14 8.92 5.43
N GLN A 213 6.04 7.62 5.71
CA GLN A 213 7.01 6.92 6.54
C GLN A 213 7.39 5.59 5.90
N ILE A 214 8.70 5.30 5.82
CA ILE A 214 9.20 3.98 5.36
C ILE A 214 8.96 2.90 6.43
N PHE A 215 8.96 3.32 7.69
CA PHE A 215 8.55 2.49 8.83
C PHE A 215 7.57 3.30 9.66
N PHE A 216 6.43 2.69 9.97
CA PHE A 216 5.39 3.28 10.79
C PHE A 216 5.97 3.76 12.13
N GLU A 217 5.74 5.03 12.43
CA GLU A 217 6.16 5.69 13.66
C GLU A 217 5.00 6.55 14.19
N ILE A 218 4.31 6.02 15.21
CA ILE A 218 3.05 6.59 15.71
C ILE A 218 3.19 8.04 16.18
N ASN A 219 4.28 8.39 16.87
CA ASN A 219 4.41 9.72 17.48
C ASN A 219 4.45 10.84 16.43
N HIS A 220 5.13 10.59 15.30
CA HIS A 220 5.18 11.54 14.19
C HIS A 220 3.81 11.66 13.51
N LEU A 221 3.10 10.54 13.32
CA LEU A 221 1.73 10.56 12.77
C LEU A 221 0.76 11.31 13.68
N ILE A 222 0.80 11.08 15.00
CA ILE A 222 -0.04 11.81 15.96
C ILE A 222 0.24 13.31 15.90
N ALA A 223 1.52 13.72 15.87
CA ALA A 223 1.88 15.12 15.72
C ALA A 223 1.29 15.70 14.43
N LYS A 224 1.43 14.99 13.31
CA LYS A 224 0.91 15.43 12.02
C LYS A 224 -0.61 15.50 11.95
N ILE A 225 -1.31 14.53 12.55
CA ILE A 225 -2.77 14.54 12.62
C ILE A 225 -3.23 15.73 13.45
N ASN A 226 -2.58 16.02 14.58
CA ASN A 226 -2.92 17.18 15.40
C ASN A 226 -2.75 18.52 14.65
N GLU A 227 -1.79 18.64 13.72
CA GLU A 227 -1.64 19.85 12.89
C GLU A 227 -2.82 20.11 11.94
N ILE A 228 -3.58 19.07 11.56
CA ILE A 228 -4.64 19.18 10.55
C ILE A 228 -6.07 19.05 11.12
N VAL A 229 -6.23 18.57 12.36
CA VAL A 229 -7.55 18.33 12.97
C VAL A 229 -7.91 19.31 14.09
N LEU A 230 -6.95 20.13 14.51
CA LEU A 230 -7.10 21.25 15.46
C LEU A 230 -7.32 22.57 14.70
#